data_AF-A0A7X3S8F8-F1
#
_entry.id   AF-A0A7X3S8F8-F1
#
_cell.length_a   1.000
_cell.length_b   1.000
_cell.length_c   1.000
_cell.angle_alpha   90.00
_cell.angle_beta   90.00
_cell.angle_gamma   90.00
#
_symmetry.space_group_name_H-M   'P 1'
#
loop_
_entity.id
_entity.type
_entity.pdbx_description
1 polymer ?
#
loop_
_entity_poly.entity_id
_entity_poly.type
_entity_poly.pdbx_seq_one_letter_code
_entity_poly.pdbx_strand_id
1 'polypeptide(L)'
;MTKQLERIQIFDHKAFGRLIADYATGRKPWPASIEEFRAEVEGPNIAKIPSHMKAIQVVQPSDEIFFLRLPPKTLFSQSLERYAANDANGTTEPYPAPPFYSDMVCREERLTHTDFFLSRVADYTISVCS
;
A
#
# COMPACT_ATOMS: atom_id res chain seq x y z
N MET A 1 -1.10 -14.33 22.32
CA MET A 1 -1.11 -14.24 20.84
C MET A 1 -1.44 -12.82 20.45
N THR A 2 -0.46 -12.07 19.96
CA THR A 2 -0.68 -10.69 19.49
C THR A 2 -1.47 -10.78 18.19
N LYS A 3 -2.68 -10.23 18.16
CA LYS A 3 -3.54 -10.23 16.97
C LYS A 3 -2.81 -9.46 15.86
N GLN A 4 -2.41 -10.13 14.79
CA GLN A 4 -1.82 -9.48 13.63
C GLN A 4 -2.83 -8.44 13.13
N LEU A 5 -2.42 -7.17 13.08
CA LEU A 5 -3.30 -6.13 12.53
C LEU A 5 -3.44 -6.39 11.04
N GLU A 6 -4.70 -6.53 10.60
CA GLU A 6 -5.03 -6.67 9.19
C GLU A 6 -4.53 -5.45 8.41
N ARG A 7 -4.14 -5.65 7.15
CA ARG A 7 -3.63 -4.59 6.29
C ARG A 7 -4.69 -4.20 5.27
N ILE A 8 -4.57 -3.01 4.69
CA ILE A 8 -5.34 -2.70 3.48
C ILE A 8 -4.94 -3.71 2.41
N GLN A 9 -5.93 -4.38 1.86
CA GLN A 9 -5.75 -5.35 0.78
C GLN A 9 -6.15 -4.68 -0.53
N ILE A 10 -5.20 -4.53 -1.47
CA ILE A 10 -5.47 -3.98 -2.79
C ILE A 10 -5.71 -5.14 -3.76
N PHE A 11 -6.82 -5.08 -4.50
CA PHE A 11 -7.16 -6.03 -5.55
C PHE A 11 -6.79 -5.50 -6.93
N ASP A 12 -6.91 -4.19 -7.14
CA ASP A 12 -6.52 -3.50 -8.38
C ASP A 12 -5.58 -2.32 -8.07
N HIS A 13 -4.28 -2.55 -8.20
CA HIS A 13 -3.25 -1.54 -7.95
C HIS A 13 -3.31 -0.38 -8.96
N LYS A 14 -3.74 -0.64 -10.21
CA LYS A 14 -3.86 0.41 -11.22
C LYS A 14 -5.00 1.35 -10.87
N ALA A 15 -6.18 0.79 -10.58
CA ALA A 15 -7.35 1.59 -10.24
C ALA A 15 -7.14 2.38 -8.94
N PHE A 16 -6.54 1.76 -7.92
CA PHE A 16 -6.20 2.46 -6.68
C PHE A 16 -5.18 3.58 -6.94
N GLY A 17 -4.13 3.31 -7.72
CA GLY A 17 -3.12 4.30 -8.07
C GLY A 17 -3.68 5.48 -8.84
N ARG A 18 -4.62 5.22 -9.75
CA ARG A 18 -5.34 6.27 -10.48
C ARG A 18 -6.14 7.15 -9.52
N LEU A 19 -6.88 6.56 -8.59
CA LEU A 19 -7.66 7.27 -7.58
C LEU A 19 -6.76 8.22 -6.76
N ILE A 20 -5.61 7.73 -6.29
CA ILE A 20 -4.64 8.56 -5.56
C ILE A 20 -4.07 9.68 -6.44
N ALA A 21 -3.75 9.39 -7.70
CA ALA A 21 -3.30 10.41 -8.64
C ALA A 21 -4.35 11.50 -8.90
N ASP A 22 -5.63 11.12 -8.94
CA ASP A 22 -6.73 12.06 -9.13
C ASP A 22 -6.91 12.96 -7.89
N TYR A 23 -6.73 12.44 -6.68
CA TYR A 23 -6.64 13.25 -5.46
C TYR A 23 -5.45 14.22 -5.49
N ALA A 24 -4.25 13.70 -5.75
CA ALA A 24 -3.01 14.48 -5.71
C ALA A 24 -2.98 15.62 -6.74
N THR A 25 -3.66 15.44 -7.88
CA THR A 25 -3.74 16.43 -8.96
C THR A 25 -4.96 17.34 -8.88
N GLY A 26 -5.81 17.19 -7.85
CA GLY A 26 -7.03 17.98 -7.68
C GLY A 26 -8.13 17.69 -8.72
N ARG A 27 -8.00 16.62 -9.52
CA ARG A 27 -9.06 16.16 -10.44
C ARG A 27 -10.26 15.58 -9.69
N LYS A 28 -10.04 15.18 -8.44
CA LYS A 28 -11.06 14.66 -7.54
C LYS A 28 -10.74 15.09 -6.10
N PRO A 29 -11.71 15.54 -5.30
CA PRO A 29 -11.46 15.79 -3.88
C PRO A 29 -11.13 14.48 -3.16
N TRP A 30 -10.20 14.52 -2.21
CA TRP A 30 -9.96 13.40 -1.30
C TRP A 30 -11.13 13.23 -0.32
N PRO A 31 -11.36 12.01 0.19
CA PRO A 31 -12.43 11.74 1.14
C PRO A 31 -12.21 12.46 2.48
N ALA A 32 -13.29 12.91 3.10
CA ALA A 32 -13.26 13.58 4.41
C ALA A 32 -13.26 12.59 5.58
N SER A 33 -13.60 11.33 5.34
CA SER A 33 -13.73 10.28 6.36
C SER A 33 -13.23 8.92 5.87
N ILE A 34 -12.98 8.00 6.80
CA ILE A 34 -12.60 6.63 6.43
C ILE A 34 -13.78 5.89 5.80
N GLU A 35 -15.02 6.25 6.14
CA GLU A 35 -16.26 5.70 5.59
C GLU A 35 -16.44 6.07 4.11
N GLU A 36 -16.23 7.35 3.76
CA GLU A 36 -16.23 7.81 2.36
C GLU A 36 -15.14 7.09 1.56
N PHE A 37 -13.93 7.02 2.10
CA PHE A 37 -12.84 6.30 1.46
C PHE A 37 -13.17 4.82 1.26
N ARG A 38 -13.77 4.17 2.27
CA ARG A 38 -14.18 2.77 2.20
C ARG A 38 -15.21 2.54 1.10
N ALA A 39 -16.26 3.37 1.05
CA ALA A 39 -17.29 3.26 0.00
C ALA A 39 -16.69 3.40 -1.41
N GLU A 40 -15.73 4.31 -1.56
CA GLU A 40 -15.05 4.60 -2.82
C GLU A 40 -14.17 3.44 -3.32
N VAL A 41 -13.49 2.72 -2.43
CA VAL A 41 -12.59 1.63 -2.83
C VAL A 41 -13.23 0.24 -2.78
N GLU A 42 -14.18 0.00 -1.86
CA GLU A 42 -14.81 -1.33 -1.70
C GLU A 42 -15.94 -1.54 -2.71
N GLY A 43 -16.73 -0.50 -3.02
CA GLY A 43 -17.82 -0.59 -4.00
C GLY A 43 -17.39 -1.11 -5.38
N PRO A 44 -16.35 -0.52 -6.01
CA PRO A 44 -15.78 -1.01 -7.27
C PRO A 44 -14.80 -2.19 -7.11
N ASN A 45 -14.66 -2.76 -5.91
CA ASN A 45 -13.73 -3.85 -5.61
C ASN A 45 -12.25 -3.51 -5.91
N ILE A 46 -11.84 -2.28 -5.64
CA ILE A 46 -10.45 -1.82 -5.83
C ILE A 46 -9.57 -2.26 -4.65
N ALA A 47 -10.06 -2.07 -3.42
CA ALA A 47 -9.36 -2.46 -2.20
C ALA A 47 -10.34 -2.72 -1.06
N LYS A 48 -9.87 -3.38 0.01
CA LYS A 48 -10.60 -3.62 1.26
C LYS A 48 -9.91 -2.92 2.42
N ILE A 49 -10.69 -2.14 3.19
CA ILE A 49 -10.20 -1.40 4.34
C ILE A 49 -10.48 -2.19 5.63
N PRO A 50 -9.46 -2.50 6.44
CA PRO A 50 -9.66 -3.20 7.71
C PRO A 50 -10.61 -2.46 8.65
N SER A 51 -11.48 -3.21 9.31
CA SER A 51 -12.53 -2.64 10.18
C SER A 51 -11.99 -1.85 11.38
N HIS A 52 -10.74 -2.09 11.80
CA HIS A 52 -10.10 -1.40 12.91
C HIS A 52 -9.57 -0.01 12.54
N MET A 53 -9.44 0.32 11.25
CA MET A 53 -9.09 1.68 10.81
C MET A 53 -10.33 2.58 10.96
N LYS A 54 -10.21 3.63 11.79
CA LYS A 54 -11.34 4.50 12.21
C LYS A 54 -11.26 5.92 11.71
N ALA A 55 -10.12 6.32 11.15
CA ALA A 55 -9.90 7.66 10.65
C ALA A 55 -8.93 7.61 9.48
N ILE A 56 -9.00 8.65 8.66
CA ILE A 56 -8.05 8.91 7.59
C ILE A 56 -7.31 10.22 7.89
N GLN A 57 -6.00 10.21 7.68
CA GLN A 57 -5.19 11.42 7.68
C GLN A 57 -4.52 11.53 6.30
N VAL A 58 -4.94 12.54 5.54
CA VAL A 58 -4.36 12.82 4.22
C VAL A 58 -3.18 13.76 4.41
N VAL A 59 -2.03 13.39 3.85
CA VAL A 59 -0.81 14.20 3.84
C VAL A 59 -0.33 14.31 2.41
N GLN A 60 -0.31 15.53 1.88
CA GLN A 60 0.30 15.85 0.60
C GLN A 60 1.55 16.69 0.86
N PRO A 61 2.77 16.16 0.65
CA PRO A 61 3.99 16.91 0.88
C PRO A 61 4.16 18.03 -0.15
N SER A 62 4.86 19.09 0.23
CA SER A 62 5.43 20.07 -0.70
C SER A 62 6.86 19.69 -1.06
N ASP A 63 7.37 20.24 -2.16
CA ASP A 63 8.71 19.95 -2.67
C ASP A 63 9.85 20.44 -1.74
N GLU A 64 9.52 21.25 -0.73
CA GLU A 64 10.48 21.86 0.19
C GLU A 64 10.57 21.13 1.55
N ILE A 65 9.62 20.24 1.86
CA ILE A 65 9.51 19.61 3.17
C ILE A 65 9.66 18.10 3.05
N PHE A 66 10.71 17.58 3.69
CA PHE A 66 10.90 16.14 3.85
C PHE A 66 10.07 15.57 5.01
N PHE A 67 9.24 14.57 4.74
CA PHE A 67 8.45 13.87 5.74
C PHE A 67 9.07 12.52 6.10
N LEU A 68 9.60 12.41 7.33
CA LEU A 68 10.05 11.15 7.89
C LEU A 68 8.88 10.38 8.51
N ARG A 69 8.28 9.44 7.76
CA ARG A 69 7.23 8.55 8.27
C ARG A 69 7.84 7.28 8.87
N LEU A 70 7.80 7.17 10.19
CA LEU A 70 8.20 5.95 10.88
C LEU A 70 7.05 4.93 10.93
N PRO A 71 7.33 3.62 10.80
CA PRO A 71 6.31 2.59 10.94
C PRO A 71 5.89 2.42 12.41
N PRO A 72 4.72 1.81 12.68
CA PRO A 72 4.34 1.44 14.03
C PRO A 72 5.37 0.50 14.66
N LYS A 73 5.96 0.91 15.79
CA LYS A 73 7.05 0.20 16.47
C LYS A 73 6.78 -1.30 16.63
N THR A 74 5.59 -1.65 17.11
CA THR A 74 5.20 -3.04 17.34
C THR A 74 5.19 -3.88 16.05
N LEU A 75 4.67 -3.34 14.94
CA LEU A 75 4.65 -4.05 13.67
C LEU A 75 6.08 -4.22 13.12
N PHE A 76 6.88 -3.15 13.20
CA PHE A 76 8.26 -3.20 12.73
C PHE A 76 9.10 -4.23 13.49
N SER A 77 9.04 -4.25 14.83
CA SER A 77 9.76 -5.23 15.64
C SER A 77 9.33 -6.67 15.34
N GLN A 78 8.02 -6.91 15.19
CA GLN A 78 7.50 -8.24 14.83
C GLN A 78 7.98 -8.69 13.45
N SER A 79 7.96 -7.80 12.46
CA SER A 79 8.48 -8.08 11.13
C SER A 79 9.97 -8.40 11.15
N LEU A 80 10.77 -7.61 11.88
CA LEU A 80 12.21 -7.85 12.02
C LEU A 80 12.50 -9.22 12.64
N GLU A 81 11.82 -9.57 13.73
CA GLU A 81 11.98 -10.87 14.39
C GLU A 81 11.60 -12.02 13.45
N ARG A 82 10.47 -11.90 12.74
CA ARG A 82 10.01 -12.91 11.80
C ARG A 82 10.98 -13.12 10.65
N TYR A 83 11.45 -12.03 10.02
CA TYR A 83 12.38 -12.15 8.89
C TYR A 83 13.76 -12.64 9.34
N ALA A 84 14.26 -12.22 10.50
CA ALA A 84 15.49 -12.76 11.05
C ALA A 84 15.40 -14.29 11.30
N ALA A 85 14.26 -14.76 11.79
CA ALA A 85 14.00 -16.20 11.96
C ALA A 85 13.94 -16.93 10.60
N ASN A 86 13.30 -16.33 9.59
CA ASN A 86 13.24 -16.87 8.23
C ASN A 86 14.63 -17.03 7.62
N ASP A 87 15.47 -16.00 7.73
CA ASP A 87 16.85 -16.01 7.24
C ASP A 87 17.69 -17.10 7.94
N ALA A 88 17.56 -17.20 9.28
CA ALA A 88 18.27 -18.21 10.06
C ALA A 88 17.87 -19.65 9.71
N ASN A 89 16.60 -19.87 9.35
CA ASN A 89 16.07 -21.18 9.00
C ASN A 89 16.23 -21.52 7.51
N GLY A 90 16.79 -20.61 6.70
CA GLY A 90 16.99 -20.81 5.27
C GLY A 90 15.69 -21.00 4.49
N THR A 91 14.62 -20.28 4.86
CA THR A 91 13.33 -20.41 4.17
C THR A 91 13.46 -20.07 2.68
N THR A 92 12.75 -20.82 1.84
CA THR A 92 12.63 -20.53 0.40
C THR A 92 11.37 -19.74 0.07
N GLU A 93 10.55 -19.40 1.06
CA GLU A 93 9.35 -18.59 0.83
C GLU A 93 9.74 -17.21 0.30
N PRO A 94 9.25 -16.82 -0.89
CA PRO A 94 9.55 -15.52 -1.45
C PRO A 94 9.01 -14.41 -0.55
N TYR A 95 9.73 -13.29 -0.51
CA TYR A 95 9.19 -12.08 0.09
C TYR A 95 7.86 -11.72 -0.59
N PRO A 96 6.80 -11.39 0.17
CA PRO A 96 5.47 -11.17 -0.38
C PRO A 96 5.36 -9.80 -1.06
N ALA A 97 6.10 -9.61 -2.16
CA ALA A 97 6.02 -8.44 -3.00
C ALA A 97 4.78 -8.51 -3.91
N PRO A 98 4.12 -7.37 -4.21
CA PRO A 98 3.05 -7.34 -5.21
C PRO A 98 3.50 -7.89 -6.57
N PRO A 99 2.65 -8.66 -7.28
CA PRO A 99 3.03 -9.33 -8.52
C PRO A 99 3.38 -8.37 -9.66
N PHE A 100 2.85 -7.14 -9.66
CA PHE A 100 3.15 -6.16 -10.71
C PHE A 100 4.65 -5.77 -10.75
N TYR A 101 5.42 -6.01 -9.68
CA TYR A 101 6.87 -5.79 -9.70
C TYR A 101 7.59 -6.74 -10.65
N SER A 102 7.18 -8.01 -10.74
CA SER A 102 7.80 -8.94 -11.68
C SER A 102 7.50 -8.58 -13.14
N ASP A 103 6.34 -7.97 -13.43
CA ASP A 103 5.93 -7.64 -14.80
C ASP A 103 6.90 -6.69 -15.51
N MET A 104 7.53 -5.76 -14.78
CA MET A 104 8.54 -4.84 -15.34
C MET A 104 9.98 -5.26 -15.02
N VAL A 105 10.24 -5.84 -13.84
CA VAL A 105 11.61 -6.20 -13.42
C VAL A 105 12.10 -7.48 -14.12
N CYS A 106 11.20 -8.42 -14.40
CA CYS A 106 11.52 -9.68 -15.08
C CYS A 106 11.34 -9.62 -16.62
N ARG A 107 11.10 -8.42 -17.17
CA ARG A 107 10.97 -8.16 -18.63
C ARG A 107 9.88 -8.96 -19.35
N GLU A 108 8.80 -9.30 -18.65
CA GLU A 108 7.62 -9.91 -19.28
C GLU A 108 6.68 -8.84 -19.88
N GLU A 109 6.98 -7.54 -19.67
CA GLU A 109 6.29 -6.33 -20.18
C GLU A 109 4.77 -6.47 -20.29
N ARG A 110 4.15 -7.00 -19.23
CA ARG A 110 2.68 -7.18 -19.17
C ARG A 110 1.94 -5.87 -18.88
N LEU A 111 2.65 -4.83 -18.45
CA LEU A 111 2.10 -3.53 -18.07
C LEU A 111 2.76 -2.41 -18.87
N THR A 112 1.97 -1.39 -19.22
CA THR A 112 2.53 -0.14 -19.74
C THR A 112 3.29 0.61 -18.63
N HIS A 113 4.20 1.53 -19.00
CA HIS A 113 4.90 2.38 -18.03
C HIS A 113 3.93 3.17 -17.14
N THR A 114 2.82 3.64 -17.70
CA THR A 114 1.79 4.37 -16.95
C THR A 114 1.10 3.46 -15.93
N ASP A 115 0.73 2.24 -16.32
CA ASP A 115 0.05 1.30 -15.42
C ASP A 115 0.97 0.83 -14.30
N PHE A 116 2.25 0.61 -14.61
CA PHE A 116 3.27 0.31 -13.61
C PHE A 116 3.48 1.49 -12.64
N PHE A 117 3.59 2.71 -13.16
CA PHE A 117 3.71 3.92 -12.34
C PHE A 117 2.53 4.06 -11.37
N LEU A 118 1.30 3.94 -11.86
CA LEU A 118 0.10 3.99 -11.01
C LEU A 118 0.08 2.85 -9.99
N SER A 119 0.49 1.64 -10.37
CA SER A 119 0.56 0.52 -9.43
C SER A 119 1.55 0.78 -8.29
N ARG A 120 2.69 1.42 -8.58
CA ARG A 120 3.61 1.88 -7.52
C ARG A 120 3.00 2.96 -6.64
N VAL A 121 2.26 3.91 -7.23
CA VAL A 121 1.53 4.95 -6.48
C VAL A 121 0.60 4.32 -5.45
N ALA A 122 -0.12 3.28 -5.85
CA ALA A 122 -0.98 2.54 -4.93
C ALA A 122 -0.20 1.92 -3.78
N ASP A 123 0.88 1.20 -4.09
CA ASP A 123 1.72 0.51 -3.10
C ASP A 123 2.26 1.50 -2.06
N TYR A 124 3.10 2.47 -2.46
CA TYR A 124 3.77 3.35 -1.50
C TYR A 124 2.82 4.22 -0.67
N THR A 125 1.57 4.43 -1.12
CA THR A 125 0.57 5.20 -0.38
C THR A 125 0.08 4.44 0.86
N ILE A 126 -0.06 3.12 0.75
CA ILE A 126 -0.60 2.28 1.82
C ILE A 126 0.43 1.37 2.49
N SER A 127 1.63 1.20 1.90
CA SER A 127 2.64 0.30 2.45
C SER A 127 2.98 0.72 3.88
N VAL A 128 2.75 -0.21 4.81
CA VAL A 128 3.31 -0.20 6.17
C VAL A 128 4.22 -1.43 6.26
N CYS A 129 5.24 -1.44 7.12
CA CYS A 129 6.19 -2.57 7.24
C CYS A 129 5.47 -3.92 7.19
N SER A 130 5.85 -4.77 6.23
CA SER A 130 5.30 -6.11 6.03
C SER A 130 5.91 -7.09 6.99
#